data_AF-A0A2G7GRJ6-F1
#
_entry.id   AF-A0A2G7GRJ6-F1
#
_cell.length_a   1.000
_cell.length_b   1.000
_cell.length_c   1.000
_cell.angle_alpha   90.00
_cell.angle_beta   90.00
_cell.angle_gamma   90.00
#
_symmetry.space_group_name_H-M   'P 1'
#
loop_
_entity.id
_entity.type
_entity.pdbx_description
1 polymer ?
#
loop_
_entity_poly.entity_id
_entity_poly.type
_entity_poly.pdbx_seq_one_letter_code
_entity_poly.pdbx_strand_id
1 'polypeptide(L)' 'MTLPELQKQALQLPISDRWRLVQLLLASIQQETSISPSSTEKEKSLMDLDPWTQSLIGVITLDTADTTESYVDYLEEKYR' A
#
# COMPACT_ATOMS: atom_id res chain seq x y z
N MET A 1 24.72 14.07 17.56
CA MET A 1 23.78 15.03 16.95
C MET A 1 22.39 14.67 17.43
N THR A 2 21.68 15.60 18.04
CA THR A 2 20.32 15.37 18.54
C THR A 2 19.28 15.83 17.51
N LEU A 3 18.06 15.29 17.57
CA LEU A 3 16.96 15.71 16.67
C LEU A 3 16.73 17.24 16.70
N PRO A 4 16.75 17.92 17.86
CA PRO A 4 16.62 19.38 17.91
C PRO A 4 17.77 20.13 17.21
N GLU A 5 19.00 19.63 17.28
CA GLU A 5 20.14 20.23 16.57
C GLU A 5 20.00 20.09 15.06
N LEU A 6 19.57 18.90 14.59
CA LEU A 6 19.30 18.66 13.18
C LEU A 6 18.22 19.58 12.63
N GLN A 7 17.14 19.78 13.38
CA GLN A 7 16.05 20.70 13.00
C GLN A 7 16.56 22.14 12.88
N LYS A 8 17.36 22.61 13.85
CA LYS A 8 17.97 23.94 13.81
C LYS A 8 18.86 24.10 12.59
N GLN A 9 19.66 23.10 12.25
CA GLN A 9 20.53 23.13 11.06
C GLN A 9 19.73 23.12 9.76
N ALA A 10 18.68 22.29 9.67
CA ALA A 10 17.83 22.22 8.49
C ALA A 10 17.10 23.55 8.23
N LEU A 11 16.72 24.28 9.28
CA LEU A 11 16.06 25.58 9.15
C LEU A 11 16.97 26.69 8.62
N GLN A 12 18.29 26.56 8.76
CA GLN A 12 19.27 27.51 8.22
C GLN A 12 19.48 27.36 6.70
N LEU A 13 18.99 26.27 6.10
CA LEU A 13 19.15 26.02 4.68
C LEU A 13 18.15 26.85 3.85
N PRO A 14 18.53 27.24 2.61
CA PRO A 14 17.59 27.77 1.63
C PRO A 14 16.38 26.85 1.44
N ILE A 15 15.23 27.45 1.14
CA ILE A 15 13.98 26.69 0.95
C ILE A 15 14.11 25.59 -0.13
N SER A 16 14.90 25.84 -1.18
CA SER A 16 15.19 24.86 -2.23
C SER A 16 15.88 23.61 -1.70
N ASP A 17 16.85 23.79 -0.81
CA ASP A 17 17.67 22.70 -0.30
C ASP A 17 16.87 21.87 0.72
N ARG A 18 16.02 22.52 1.51
CA ARG A 18 15.06 21.83 2.39
C ARG A 18 14.11 20.95 1.60
N TRP A 19 13.55 21.46 0.49
CA TRP A 19 12.69 20.67 -0.39
C TRP A 19 13.43 19.49 -1.01
N ARG A 20 14.69 19.68 -1.42
CA ARG A 20 15.52 18.59 -1.96
C ARG A 20 15.75 17.48 -0.96
N LEU A 21 15.96 17.81 0.32
CA LEU A 21 16.07 16.82 1.40
C LEU A 21 14.78 16.03 1.59
N VAL A 22 13.62 16.68 1.53
CA VAL A 22 12.31 16.01 1.58
C VAL A 22 12.13 15.06 0.40
N GLN A 23 12.50 15.47 -0.81
CA GLN A 23 12.42 14.62 -2.00
C GLN A 23 13.33 13.40 -1.90
N LEU A 24 14.57 13.56 -1.40
CA LEU A 24 15.50 12.44 -1.18
C LEU A 24 14.97 11.46 -0.13
N LEU A 25 14.41 11.97 0.97
CA LEU A 25 13.82 11.14 2.02
C LEU A 25 12.63 10.33 1.48
N LEU A 26 11.72 10.97 0.74
CA LEU A 26 10.58 10.29 0.12
C LEU A 26 11.04 9.21 -0.86
N ALA A 27 12.07 9.47 -1.67
CA ALA A 27 12.63 8.48 -2.58
C ALA A 27 13.25 7.28 -1.85
N SER A 28 13.95 7.50 -0.72
CA SER A 28 14.49 6.41 0.12
C SER A 28 13.38 5.55 0.68
N ILE A 29 12.37 6.17 1.29
CA ILE A 29 11.21 5.46 1.84
C ILE A 29 10.51 4.67 0.73
N GLN A 30 10.32 5.26 -0.44
CA GLN A 30 9.72 4.57 -1.58
C GLN A 30 10.56 3.36 -2.02
N GLN A 31 11.88 3.49 -2.08
CA GLN A 31 12.76 2.38 -2.43
C GLN A 31 12.70 1.25 -1.39
N GLU A 32 12.73 1.59 -0.10
CA GLU A 32 12.64 0.62 0.99
C GLU A 32 11.27 -0.08 1.05
N THR A 33 10.19 0.66 0.75
CA THR A 33 8.82 0.13 0.74
C THR A 33 8.40 -0.55 -0.56
N SER A 34 9.08 -0.28 -1.68
CA SER A 34 8.84 -0.96 -2.96
C SER A 34 9.35 -2.40 -2.97
N ILE A 35 10.10 -2.80 -1.94
CA ILE A 35 10.42 -4.21 -1.64
C ILE A 35 9.18 -4.87 -1.01
N SER A 36 8.09 -4.98 -1.78
CA SER A 36 6.98 -5.89 -1.48
C SER A 36 7.37 -7.30 -1.93
N PRO A 37 6.99 -8.36 -1.20
CA PRO A 37 7.47 -9.72 -1.43
C PRO A 37 7.24 -10.18 -2.87
N SER A 38 8.25 -10.88 -3.40
CA SER A 38 8.26 -11.64 -4.65
C SER A 38 6.86 -12.01 -5.14
N SER A 39 6.49 -11.51 -6.33
CA SER A 39 5.19 -11.68 -6.98
C SER A 39 4.66 -13.13 -7.04
N THR A 40 5.55 -14.12 -6.91
CA THR A 40 5.23 -15.55 -6.98
C THR A 40 4.48 -16.12 -5.77
N GLU A 41 4.57 -15.53 -4.57
CA GLU A 41 3.77 -15.97 -3.41
C GLU A 41 2.43 -15.22 -3.32
N LYS A 42 2.44 -13.95 -3.75
CA LYS A 42 1.24 -13.12 -3.79
C LYS A 42 0.22 -13.64 -4.80
N GLU A 43 0.65 -14.07 -6.00
CA GLU A 43 -0.27 -14.64 -7.00
C GLU A 43 -1.01 -15.89 -6.52
N LYS A 44 -0.36 -16.78 -5.74
CA LYS A 44 -1.01 -17.96 -5.15
C LYS A 44 -2.01 -17.57 -4.06
N SER A 45 -1.62 -16.64 -3.18
CA SER A 45 -2.51 -16.13 -2.13
C SER A 45 -3.70 -15.34 -2.67
N LEU A 46 -3.56 -14.71 -3.84
CA LEU A 46 -4.64 -13.94 -4.47
C LEU A 46 -5.67 -14.85 -5.17
N MET A 47 -5.26 -16.03 -5.63
CA MET A 47 -6.14 -17.05 -6.23
C MET A 47 -7.03 -17.74 -5.18
N ASP A 48 -6.62 -17.74 -3.91
CA ASP A 48 -7.38 -18.31 -2.78
C ASP A 48 -8.39 -17.32 -2.18
N LEU A 49 -8.45 -16.08 -2.67
CA LEU A 49 -9.42 -15.08 -2.23
C LEU A 49 -10.79 -15.31 -2.86
N ASP A 50 -11.84 -14.81 -2.22
CA ASP A 50 -13.19 -14.84 -2.77
C ASP A 50 -13.25 -14.10 -4.14
N PRO A 51 -13.99 -14.61 -5.15
CA PRO A 51 -14.10 -13.98 -6.47
C PRO A 51 -14.49 -12.50 -6.46
N TRP A 52 -15.33 -12.06 -5.51
CA TRP A 52 -15.63 -10.63 -5.36
C TRP A 52 -14.39 -9.83 -4.96
N THR A 53 -13.60 -10.36 -4.02
CA THR A 53 -12.36 -9.71 -3.55
C THR A 53 -11.33 -9.67 -4.68
N GLN A 54 -11.21 -10.75 -5.45
CA GLN A 54 -10.37 -10.78 -6.65
C GLN A 54 -10.82 -9.75 -7.69
N SER A 55 -12.12 -9.52 -7.83
CA SER A 55 -12.64 -8.49 -8.73
C SER A 55 -12.37 -7.07 -8.22
N LEU A 56 -12.52 -6.82 -6.92
CA LEU A 56 -12.23 -5.52 -6.29
C LEU A 56 -10.77 -5.07 -6.49
N ILE A 57 -9.83 -6.01 -6.37
CA ILE A 57 -8.39 -5.74 -6.56
C ILE A 57 -7.95 -5.80 -8.03
N GLY A 58 -8.89 -6.05 -8.96
CA GLY A 58 -8.63 -6.05 -10.40
C GLY A 58 -7.93 -7.31 -10.94
N VAL A 59 -8.00 -8.44 -10.22
CA VAL A 59 -7.46 -9.73 -10.68
C VAL A 59 -8.40 -10.41 -11.67
N ILE A 60 -9.72 -10.27 -11.49
CA ILE A 60 -10.74 -10.78 -12.43
C ILE A 60 -11.82 -9.73 -12.73
N THR A 61 -12.53 -9.89 -13.85
CA THR A 61 -13.73 -9.09 -14.17
C THR A 61 -14.96 -9.93 -13.88
N LEU A 62 -15.84 -9.44 -12.99
CA LEU A 62 -17.03 -10.14 -12.53
C LEU A 62 -18.24 -9.22 -12.63
N ASP A 63 -19.38 -9.76 -13.06
CA ASP A 63 -20.61 -8.98 -13.22
C ASP A 63 -21.15 -8.57 -11.83
N THR A 64 -21.46 -7.29 -11.67
CA THR A 64 -21.59 -6.64 -10.34
C THR A 64 -22.92 -6.92 -9.62
N ALA A 65 -23.92 -7.44 -10.34
CA ALA A 65 -25.27 -7.62 -9.81
C ALA A 65 -25.40 -8.84 -8.89
N ASP A 66 -24.80 -9.98 -9.24
CA ASP A 66 -24.92 -11.25 -8.49
C ASP A 66 -23.90 -11.38 -7.34
N THR A 67 -22.88 -10.54 -7.33
CA THR A 67 -21.68 -10.72 -6.50
C THR A 67 -21.73 -10.00 -5.17
N THR A 68 -22.59 -8.99 -5.05
CA THR A 68 -22.75 -8.23 -3.80
C THR A 68 -23.49 -9.05 -2.75
N GLU A 69 -24.53 -9.80 -3.14
CA GLU A 69 -25.26 -10.70 -2.25
C GLU A 69 -24.37 -11.86 -1.79
N SER A 70 -23.63 -12.49 -2.72
CA SER A 70 -22.67 -13.55 -2.42
C SER A 70 -21.54 -13.12 -1.44
N TYR A 71 -21.07 -11.87 -1.54
CA TYR A 71 -20.03 -11.37 -0.63
C TYR A 71 -20.54 -11.12 0.80
N VAL A 72 -21.78 -10.67 0.94
CA VAL A 72 -22.41 -10.49 2.26
C VAL A 72 -22.54 -11.85 2.95
N ASP A 73 -23.01 -12.87 2.24
CA ASP A 73 -23.13 -14.24 2.76
C ASP A 73 -21.77 -14.82 3.19
N TYR A 74 -20.71 -14.61 2.39
CA TYR A 74 -19.35 -15.02 2.76
C TYR A 74 -18.86 -14.35 4.05
N LEU A 75 -19.11 -13.05 4.21
CA LEU A 75 -18.72 -12.32 5.42
C LEU A 75 -19.50 -12.81 6.64
N GLU A 76 -20.79 -13.11 6.48
CA GLU A 76 -21.58 -13.70 7.56
C GLU A 76 -21.03 -15.07 7.98
N GLU A 77 -20.75 -15.98 7.03
CA GLU A 77 -20.19 -17.31 7.33
C GLU A 77 -18.82 -17.23 8.00
N LYS A 78 -17.95 -16.31 7.54
CA LYS A 78 -16.57 -16.20 8.03
C LYS A 78 -16.45 -15.65 9.45
N TYR A 79 -17.38 -14.78 9.85
CA TYR A 79 -17.33 -14.06 11.13
C TYR A 79 -18.43 -14.49 12.12
N ARG A 80 -19.17 -15.55 11.81
CA ARG A 80 -20.09 -16.22 12.74
C ARG A 80 -19.35 -17.03 13.80
#